data_AF-A0A7K0QTS7-F1
#
_entry.id   AF-A0A7K0QTS7-F1
#
_cell.length_a   1.000
_cell.length_b   1.000
_cell.length_c   1.000
_cell.angle_alpha   90.00
_cell.angle_beta   90.00
_cell.angle_gamma   90.00
#
_symmetry.space_group_name_H-M   'P 1'
#
loop_
_entity.id
_entity.type
_entity.pdbx_description
1 polymer ?
#
loop_
_entity_poly.entity_id
_entity_poly.type
_entity_poly.pdbx_seq_one_letter_code
_entity_poly.pdbx_strand_id
1 'polypeptide(L)'
;MLAALPKGVNVQKCISYGIPTIKITGVSVAAVAANKDFCSYYPCSGGVLSTLAADLAGFSQTKSALHFPHDTPLPAALVKKLVKTRLAEISARGR
;
A
#
# COMPACT_ATOMS: atom_id res chain seq x y z
N MET A 1 -9.16 -5.27 -7.94
CA MET A 1 -8.43 -5.08 -6.67
C MET A 1 -9.16 -5.58 -5.41
N LEU A 2 -10.49 -5.73 -5.38
CA LEU A 2 -11.24 -6.09 -4.15
C LEU A 2 -11.49 -7.60 -3.91
N ALA A 3 -11.19 -8.48 -4.87
CA ALA A 3 -11.62 -9.88 -4.83
C ALA A 3 -10.71 -10.84 -4.00
N ALA A 4 -9.70 -10.35 -3.29
CA ALA A 4 -8.70 -11.18 -2.62
C ALA A 4 -8.68 -11.06 -1.09
N LEU A 5 -9.70 -10.43 -0.49
CA LEU A 5 -9.77 -10.24 0.96
C LEU A 5 -10.64 -11.33 1.61
N PRO A 6 -10.24 -11.87 2.77
CA PRO A 6 -11.05 -12.84 3.50
C PRO A 6 -12.45 -12.28 3.82
N LYS A 7 -13.48 -13.14 3.79
CA LYS A 7 -14.86 -12.76 4.12
C LYS A 7 -14.91 -12.18 5.53
N GLY A 8 -15.48 -10.98 5.69
CA GLY A 8 -15.54 -10.25 6.97
C GLY A 8 -14.61 -9.03 7.06
N VAL A 9 -13.78 -8.78 6.05
CA VAL A 9 -12.93 -7.59 6.00
C VAL A 9 -13.72 -6.37 5.57
N ASN A 10 -13.95 -5.43 6.49
CA ASN A 10 -14.54 -4.13 6.16
C ASN A 10 -13.47 -3.26 5.48
N VAL A 11 -13.70 -2.93 4.20
CA VAL A 11 -12.83 -2.06 3.41
C VAL A 11 -13.48 -0.69 3.30
N GLN A 12 -12.82 0.33 3.82
CA GLN A 12 -13.25 1.72 3.70
C GLN A 12 -12.30 2.48 2.79
N LYS A 13 -12.88 3.21 1.84
CA LYS A 13 -12.16 4.21 1.05
C LYS A 13 -12.42 5.57 1.69
N CYS A 14 -11.39 6.21 2.21
CA CYS A 14 -11.50 7.52 2.84
C CYS A 14 -10.41 8.46 2.29
N ILE A 15 -10.67 9.76 2.34
CA ILE A 15 -9.61 10.75 2.14
C ILE A 15 -9.01 11.03 3.51
N SER A 16 -7.70 10.80 3.66
CA SER A 16 -6.96 11.08 4.90
C SER A 16 -5.85 12.06 4.57
N TYR A 17 -5.79 13.21 5.24
CA TYR A 17 -4.82 14.28 4.95
C TYR A 17 -4.80 14.71 3.46
N GLY A 18 -5.97 14.74 2.81
CA GLY A 18 -6.09 15.06 1.38
C GLY A 18 -5.68 13.94 0.43
N ILE A 19 -5.28 12.77 0.94
CA ILE A 19 -4.78 11.64 0.14
C ILE A 19 -5.81 10.49 0.15
N PRO A 20 -6.20 9.96 -1.03
CA PRO A 20 -6.97 8.73 -1.14
C PRO A 20 -6.32 7.58 -0.36
N THR A 21 -7.01 7.11 0.68
CA THR A 21 -6.53 6.09 1.61
C THR A 21 -7.53 4.96 1.71
N ILE A 22 -7.03 3.73 1.66
CA ILE A 22 -7.78 2.51 1.90
C ILE A 22 -7.50 2.08 3.34
N LYS A 23 -8.57 1.92 4.10
CA LYS A 23 -8.57 1.35 5.44
C LYS A 23 -9.22 -0.02 5.41
N ILE A 24 -8.64 -0.95 6.15
CA ILE A 24 -9.18 -2.27 6.38
C ILE A 24 -9.36 -2.41 7.90
N THR A 25 -10.59 -2.74 8.33
CA THR A 25 -10.93 -2.93 9.75
C THR A 25 -10.45 -1.79 10.65
N GLY A 26 -10.62 -0.54 10.19
CA GLY A 26 -10.18 0.67 10.90
C GLY A 26 -8.70 1.05 10.74
N VAL A 27 -7.87 0.20 10.13
CA VAL A 27 -6.42 0.43 9.98
C VAL A 27 -6.09 0.82 8.55
N SER A 28 -5.29 1.88 8.37
CA SER A 28 -4.80 2.28 7.04
C SER A 28 -3.81 1.25 6.49
N VAL A 29 -4.14 0.72 5.30
CA VAL A 29 -3.35 -0.34 4.62
C VAL A 29 -2.65 0.15 3.36
N ALA A 30 -3.21 1.15 2.70
CA ALA A 30 -2.65 1.72 1.48
C ALA A 30 -3.15 3.15 1.33
N ALA A 31 -2.29 4.06 0.92
CA ALA A 31 -2.69 5.37 0.43
C ALA A 31 -1.96 5.67 -0.88
N VAL A 32 -2.59 6.44 -1.75
CA VAL A 32 -2.03 6.82 -3.05
C VAL A 32 -2.14 8.32 -3.22
N ALA A 33 -1.00 8.99 -3.40
CA ALA A 33 -0.95 10.41 -3.74
C ALA A 33 -0.41 10.57 -5.16
N ALA A 34 -0.99 11.48 -5.93
CA ALA A 34 -0.48 11.86 -7.24
C ALA A 34 0.21 13.22 -7.11
N ASN A 35 1.47 13.30 -7.54
CA ASN A 35 2.22 14.54 -7.71
C ASN A 35 2.30 14.91 -9.20
N LYS A 36 2.91 16.05 -9.52
CA LYS A 36 3.07 16.50 -10.92
C LYS A 36 3.87 15.50 -11.76
N ASP A 37 4.93 14.93 -11.20
CA ASP A 37 5.88 14.11 -11.97
C ASP A 37 5.69 12.59 -11.77
N PHE A 38 5.12 12.17 -10.64
CA PHE A 38 4.96 10.77 -10.28
C PHE A 38 3.80 10.54 -9.31
N CYS A 39 3.40 9.29 -9.16
CA CYS A 39 2.51 8.84 -8.10
C CYS A 39 3.31 8.16 -6.97
N SER A 40 2.80 8.31 -5.74
CA SER A 40 3.37 7.73 -4.53
C SER A 40 2.38 6.77 -3.89
N TYR A 41 2.80 5.52 -3.72
CA TYR A 41 2.09 4.50 -2.95
C TYR A 41 2.65 4.42 -1.54
N TYR A 42 1.79 4.58 -0.54
CA TYR A 42 2.11 4.51 0.87
C TYR A 42 1.52 3.22 1.47
N PRO A 43 2.33 2.23 1.86
CA PRO A 43 1.84 1.04 2.57
C PRO A 43 1.46 1.30 4.04
N CYS A 44 1.50 2.56 4.50
CA CYS A 44 1.24 2.98 5.88
C CYS A 44 2.11 2.25 6.93
N SER A 45 3.24 1.68 6.52
CA SER A 45 4.27 1.04 7.34
C SER A 45 5.56 0.95 6.55
N GLY A 46 6.66 1.46 7.10
CA GLY A 46 7.98 1.35 6.47
C GLY A 46 8.53 -0.09 6.45
N GLY A 47 8.04 -0.96 7.34
CA GLY A 47 8.44 -2.37 7.40
C GLY A 47 8.05 -3.14 6.13
N VAL A 48 6.90 -2.82 5.56
CA VAL A 48 6.38 -3.46 4.33
C VAL A 48 7.32 -3.28 3.14
N LEU A 49 7.88 -2.06 2.96
CA LEU A 49 8.82 -1.79 1.87
C LEU A 49 10.13 -2.54 2.07
N SER A 50 10.64 -2.57 3.31
CA SER A 50 11.85 -3.34 3.65
C SER A 50 11.68 -4.84 3.41
N THR A 51 10.54 -5.42 3.79
CA THR A 51 10.25 -6.84 3.55
C THR A 51 10.18 -7.19 2.07
N LEU A 52 9.77 -6.25 1.22
CA LEU A 52 9.64 -6.43 -0.22
C LEU A 52 10.77 -5.78 -1.02
N ALA A 53 11.90 -5.44 -0.39
CA ALA A 53 12.98 -4.69 -1.04
C ALA A 53 13.46 -5.31 -2.37
N ALA A 54 13.55 -6.64 -2.45
CA ALA A 54 13.93 -7.34 -3.67
C ALA A 54 12.88 -7.20 -4.79
N ASP A 55 11.59 -7.26 -4.45
CA ASP A 55 10.48 -7.05 -5.40
C ASP A 55 10.37 -5.57 -5.85
N LEU A 56 10.96 -4.65 -5.08
CA LEU A 56 10.88 -3.20 -5.29
C LEU A 56 12.17 -2.58 -5.87
N ALA A 57 13.19 -3.37 -6.16
CA ALA A 57 14.51 -2.89 -6.57
C ALA A 57 14.50 -2.00 -7.83
N GLY A 58 13.49 -2.15 -8.69
CA GLY A 58 13.32 -1.34 -9.91
C GLY A 58 12.54 -0.03 -9.72
N PHE A 59 12.08 0.28 -8.52
CA PHE A 59 11.26 1.46 -8.24
C PHE A 59 11.98 2.44 -7.33
N SER A 60 11.80 3.73 -7.58
CA SER A 60 12.23 4.76 -6.65
C SER A 60 11.36 4.70 -5.39
N GLN A 61 11.96 4.82 -4.20
CA GLN A 61 11.20 4.80 -2.95
C GLN A 61 11.89 5.63 -1.87
N THR A 62 11.09 6.06 -0.90
CA THR A 62 11.54 6.56 0.39
C THR A 62 11.36 5.48 1.46
N LYS A 63 11.70 5.79 2.72
CA LYS A 63 11.45 4.90 3.85
C LYS A 63 9.96 4.53 4.03
N SER A 64 9.04 5.34 3.50
CA SER A 64 7.60 5.21 3.76
C SER A 64 6.72 5.21 2.50
N ALA A 65 7.28 5.44 1.32
CA ALA A 65 6.53 5.58 0.08
C ALA A 65 7.28 4.99 -1.10
N LEU A 66 6.56 4.32 -1.99
CA LEU A 66 7.03 3.81 -3.26
C LEU A 66 6.59 4.77 -4.38
N HIS A 67 7.52 5.25 -5.20
CA HIS A 67 7.25 6.15 -6.31
C HIS A 67 7.16 5.38 -7.63
N PHE A 68 6.15 5.70 -8.43
CA PHE A 68 5.95 5.12 -9.75
C PHE A 68 5.50 6.20 -10.75
N PRO A 69 5.92 6.12 -12.02
CA PRO A 69 5.50 7.06 -13.06
C PRO A 69 3.99 7.01 -13.32
N HIS A 70 3.41 8.11 -13.81
CA HIS A 70 1.99 8.15 -14.21
C HIS A 70 1.66 7.16 -15.34
N ASP A 71 2.57 7.01 -16.29
CA ASP A 71 2.40 6.14 -17.46
C ASP A 71 2.63 4.66 -17.14
N THR A 72 3.29 4.37 -16.02
CA THR A 72 3.68 3.02 -15.62
C THR A 72 3.10 2.69 -14.24
N PRO A 73 1.83 2.29 -14.16
CA PRO A 73 1.21 1.92 -12.91
C PRO A 73 1.89 0.70 -12.29
N LEU A 74 1.80 0.58 -10.96
CA LEU A 74 2.33 -0.59 -10.26
C LEU A 74 1.65 -1.88 -10.76
N PRO A 75 2.42 -2.94 -11.06
CA PRO A 75 1.86 -4.22 -11.44
C PRO A 75 0.87 -4.73 -10.38
N ALA A 76 -0.29 -5.21 -10.81
CA ALA A 76 -1.35 -5.66 -9.89
C ALA A 76 -0.86 -6.75 -8.91
N ALA A 77 0.06 -7.61 -9.35
CA ALA A 77 0.70 -8.62 -8.51
C ALA A 77 1.53 -7.99 -7.38
N LEU A 78 2.29 -6.92 -7.68
CA LEU A 78 3.09 -6.20 -6.69
C LEU A 78 2.20 -5.51 -5.66
N VAL A 79 1.13 -4.84 -6.10
CA VAL A 79 0.19 -4.20 -5.16
C VAL A 79 -0.48 -5.24 -4.25
N LYS A 80 -0.83 -6.41 -4.79
CA LYS A 80 -1.37 -7.52 -3.98
C LYS A 80 -0.37 -7.99 -2.92
N LYS A 81 0.93 -8.09 -3.26
CA LYS A 81 1.99 -8.41 -2.29
C LYS A 81 2.08 -7.34 -1.19
N LEU A 82 2.14 -6.06 -1.57
CA LEU A 82 2.20 -4.92 -0.63
C LEU A 82 1.04 -4.96 0.38
N VAL A 83 -0.20 -5.10 -0.11
CA VAL A 83 -1.38 -5.17 0.75
C VAL A 83 -1.36 -6.40 1.65
N LYS A 84 -0.98 -7.58 1.12
CA LYS A 84 -0.92 -8.82 1.92
C LYS A 84 0.12 -8.73 3.02
N THR A 85 1.31 -8.21 2.73
CA THR A 85 2.37 -7.99 3.71
C THR A 85 1.91 -7.03 4.81
N ARG A 86 1.25 -5.92 4.43
CA ARG A 86 0.71 -4.97 5.40
C ARG A 86 -0.35 -5.59 6.31
N LEU A 87 -1.26 -6.39 5.76
CA LEU A 87 -2.27 -7.10 6.55
C LEU A 87 -1.63 -8.10 7.51
N ALA A 88 -0.63 -8.85 7.06
CA ALA A 88 0.12 -9.76 7.93
C ALA A 88 0.81 -9.03 9.09
N GLU A 89 1.44 -7.86 8.83
CA GLU A 89 2.01 -7.03 9.90
C GLU A 89 0.96 -6.57 10.92
N ILE A 90 -0.21 -6.14 10.45
CA ILE A 90 -1.31 -5.68 11.32
C ILE A 90 -1.80 -6.83 12.20
N SER A 91 -2.04 -8.00 11.61
CA SER A 91 -2.44 -9.20 12.36
C SER A 91 -1.36 -9.66 13.36
N ALA A 92 -0.08 -9.47 13.06
CA ALA A 92 1.01 -9.82 13.97
C ALA A 92 1.19 -8.83 15.13
N ARG A 93 0.88 -7.54 14.92
CA ARG A 93 0.92 -6.50 15.97
C ARG A 93 -0.32 -6.47 16.87
N GLY A 94 -1.42 -7.07 16.44
CA GLY A 94 -2.61 -7.27 17.27
C GLY A 94 -2.44 -8.44 18.23
N ARG A 95 -1.56 -8.29 19.22
CA ARG A 95 -1.54 -9.06 20.48
C ARG A 95 -1.22 -8.11 21.63
#